data_AF-A0A0K2ZNE5-F1
#
_entry.id   AF-A0A0K2ZNE5-F1
#
_cell.length_a   1.000
_cell.length_b   1.000
_cell.length_c   1.000
_cell.angle_alpha   90.00
_cell.angle_beta   90.00
_cell.angle_gamma   90.00
#
_symmetry.space_group_name_H-M   'P 1'
#
loop_
_entity.id
_entity.type
_entity.pdbx_description
1 polymer ?
#
loop_
_entity_poly.entity_id
_entity_poly.type
_entity_poly.pdbx_seq_one_letter_code
_entity_poly.pdbx_strand_id
1 'polypeptide(L)'
;MRNLLLVAAVALSTAGCGIIYKQPIYQGNLIKQAAVDQLKVGQSKQQVNALLGTPSIPDPFHAQRWDYTSTERLDRLGRTEIKNFVVYFDNDTVTRWEGDYFPENDSELAKNSVRQFGRNLAKDKKKQRRSE
;
A
#
# COMPACT_ATOMS: atom_id res chain seq x y z
N MET A 1 30.95 12.89 -42.17
CA MET A 1 30.92 13.44 -40.79
C MET A 1 29.69 14.31 -40.51
N ARG A 2 29.34 15.28 -41.37
CA ARG A 2 28.16 16.16 -41.19
C ARG A 2 26.82 15.42 -41.09
N ASN A 3 26.60 14.41 -41.92
CA ASN A 3 25.36 13.62 -41.89
C ASN A 3 25.23 12.76 -40.63
N LEU A 4 26.35 12.26 -40.09
CA LEU A 4 26.38 11.51 -38.84
C LEU A 4 26.04 12.40 -37.63
N LEU A 5 26.52 13.65 -37.62
CA LEU A 5 26.18 14.63 -36.59
C LEU A 5 24.69 15.00 -36.62
N LEU A 6 24.10 15.13 -37.80
CA LEU A 6 22.66 15.39 -37.95
C LEU A 6 21.81 14.21 -37.45
N VAL A 7 22.17 12.97 -37.78
CA VAL A 7 21.47 11.78 -37.29
C VAL A 7 21.58 11.66 -35.76
N ALA A 8 22.75 11.92 -35.19
CA ALA A 8 22.95 11.91 -33.74
C ALA A 8 22.12 13.00 -33.02
N ALA A 9 22.06 14.21 -33.58
CA ALA A 9 21.27 15.30 -33.02
C ALA A 9 19.76 14.98 -33.03
N VAL A 10 19.25 14.41 -34.13
CA VAL A 10 17.84 13.99 -34.21
C VAL A 10 17.54 12.86 -33.23
N ALA A 11 18.42 11.86 -33.09
CA ALA A 11 18.24 10.76 -32.15
C ALA A 11 18.24 11.24 -30.68
N LEU A 12 19.10 12.21 -30.33
CA LEU A 12 19.11 12.79 -28.98
C LEU A 12 17.84 13.58 -28.69
N SER A 13 17.29 14.26 -29.70
CA SER A 13 16.08 15.08 -29.59
C SER A 13 14.83 14.24 -29.28
N THR A 14 14.77 13.01 -29.80
CA THR A 14 13.60 12.11 -29.64
C THR A 14 13.74 11.13 -28.46
N ALA A 15 14.93 10.99 -27.87
CA ALA A 15 15.17 10.08 -26.74
C ALA A 15 14.36 10.42 -25.46
N GLY A 16 13.87 11.65 -25.32
CA GLY A 16 13.11 12.11 -24.14
C GLY A 16 11.64 11.69 -24.09
N CYS A 17 11.05 11.21 -25.20
CA CYS A 17 9.60 10.96 -25.31
C CYS A 17 9.06 9.83 -24.42
N GLY A 18 9.92 9.01 -23.81
CA GLY A 18 9.54 7.94 -22.88
C GLY A 18 9.40 8.37 -21.42
N ILE A 19 9.69 9.63 -21.07
CA ILE A 19 9.73 10.09 -19.68
C ILE A 19 8.32 10.51 -19.19
N ILE A 20 7.38 9.56 -19.12
CA ILE A 20 6.03 9.80 -18.57
C ILE A 20 6.03 9.64 -17.04
N TYR A 21 5.48 10.64 -16.34
CA TYR A 21 5.19 10.56 -14.92
C TYR A 21 4.02 9.59 -14.68
N LYS A 22 4.17 8.70 -13.70
CA LYS A 22 3.07 7.91 -13.14
C LYS A 22 3.01 8.16 -11.65
N GLN A 23 1.82 8.46 -11.17
CA GLN A 23 1.60 8.65 -9.75
C GLN A 23 1.68 7.29 -9.02
N PRO A 24 2.42 7.21 -7.89
CA PRO A 24 2.43 6.02 -7.08
C PRO A 24 1.03 5.77 -6.50
N ILE A 25 0.57 4.52 -6.54
CA ILE A 25 -0.73 4.12 -6.02
C ILE A 25 -0.52 3.09 -4.92
N TYR A 26 -1.11 3.36 -3.76
CA TYR A 26 -1.20 2.44 -2.63
C TYR A 26 -2.67 2.12 -2.42
N GLN A 27 -3.03 0.85 -2.35
CA GLN A 27 -4.43 0.42 -2.13
C GLN A 27 -4.47 -0.72 -1.13
N GLY A 28 -5.59 -0.83 -0.40
CA GLY A 28 -5.83 -1.90 0.57
C GLY A 28 -5.67 -1.47 2.02
N ASN A 29 -5.38 -2.44 2.90
CA ASN A 29 -5.26 -2.23 4.34
C ASN A 29 -3.81 -2.00 4.78
N LEU A 30 -3.59 -0.95 5.56
CA LEU A 30 -2.33 -0.71 6.26
C LEU A 30 -2.22 -1.61 7.49
N ILE A 31 -1.58 -2.77 7.33
CA ILE A 31 -1.31 -3.70 8.43
C ILE A 31 0.00 -3.34 9.11
N LYS A 32 -0.07 -3.08 10.42
CA LYS A 32 1.11 -2.81 11.25
C LYS A 32 1.63 -4.11 11.85
N GLN A 33 2.95 -4.28 11.89
CA GLN A 33 3.57 -5.44 12.53
C GLN A 33 3.10 -5.61 13.97
N ALA A 34 3.07 -4.53 14.76
CA ALA A 34 2.57 -4.56 16.14
C ALA A 34 1.10 -5.02 16.26
N ALA A 35 0.28 -4.87 15.20
CA ALA A 35 -1.09 -5.37 15.18
C ALA A 35 -1.11 -6.88 14.87
N VAL A 36 -0.25 -7.36 13.97
CA VAL A 36 -0.07 -8.79 13.71
C VAL A 36 0.47 -9.52 14.93
N ASP A 37 1.42 -8.92 15.66
CA ASP A 37 1.98 -9.50 16.89
C ASP A 37 0.94 -9.64 18.03
N GLN A 38 -0.10 -8.81 18.00
CA GLN A 38 -1.22 -8.86 18.95
C GLN A 38 -2.33 -9.81 18.51
N LEU A 39 -2.31 -10.28 17.27
CA LEU A 39 -3.27 -11.23 16.74
C LEU A 39 -3.07 -12.58 17.43
N LYS A 40 -4.15 -13.16 17.93
CA LYS A 40 -4.12 -14.42 18.69
C LYS A 40 -5.27 -15.32 18.28
N VAL A 41 -5.01 -16.62 18.30
CA VAL A 41 -6.03 -17.66 18.15
C VAL A 41 -7.09 -17.48 19.25
N GLY A 42 -8.36 -17.65 18.89
CA GLY A 42 -9.51 -17.46 19.78
C GLY A 42 -10.05 -16.03 19.86
N GLN A 43 -9.40 -15.04 19.23
CA GLN A 43 -9.95 -13.68 19.16
C GLN A 43 -11.25 -13.65 18.35
N SER A 44 -12.21 -12.83 18.75
CA SER A 44 -13.45 -12.67 17.99
C SER A 44 -13.24 -11.81 16.74
N LYS A 45 -14.09 -11.97 15.72
CA LYS A 45 -14.13 -11.08 14.54
C LYS A 45 -14.12 -9.59 14.89
N GLN A 46 -14.83 -9.19 15.94
CA GLN A 46 -14.87 -7.80 16.38
C GLN A 46 -13.52 -7.31 16.92
N GLN A 47 -12.81 -8.15 17.66
CA GLN A 47 -11.46 -7.84 18.16
C GLN A 47 -10.46 -7.71 17.01
N VAL A 48 -10.53 -8.63 16.02
CA VAL A 48 -9.71 -8.54 14.82
C VAL A 48 -9.99 -7.26 14.03
N ASN A 49 -11.26 -6.90 13.87
CA ASN A 49 -11.64 -5.65 13.20
C ASN A 49 -11.14 -4.41 13.97
N ALA A 50 -11.17 -4.42 15.30
CA ALA A 50 -10.59 -3.32 16.09
C ALA A 50 -9.06 -3.21 15.92
N LEU A 51 -8.38 -4.33 15.65
CA LEU A 51 -6.92 -4.42 15.55
C LEU A 51 -6.39 -4.12 14.15
N LEU A 52 -6.98 -4.74 13.12
CA LEU A 52 -6.55 -4.68 11.72
C LEU A 52 -7.45 -3.77 10.85
N GLY A 53 -8.60 -3.36 11.38
CA GLY A 53 -9.65 -2.68 10.63
C GLY A 53 -10.51 -3.64 9.80
N THR A 54 -11.42 -3.06 9.04
CA THR A 54 -12.30 -3.76 8.11
C THR A 54 -11.47 -4.32 6.94
N PRO A 55 -11.66 -5.59 6.53
CA PRO A 55 -10.96 -6.14 5.37
C PRO A 55 -11.31 -5.36 4.09
N SER A 56 -10.34 -5.20 3.19
CA SER A 56 -10.50 -4.49 1.92
C SER A 56 -11.47 -5.21 0.96
N ILE A 57 -11.57 -6.53 1.08
CA ILE A 57 -12.44 -7.35 0.24
C ILE A 57 -13.43 -8.09 1.16
N PRO A 58 -14.66 -7.57 1.32
CA PRO A 58 -15.71 -8.30 2.01
C PRO A 58 -16.28 -9.37 1.09
N ASP A 59 -15.91 -10.63 1.29
CA ASP A 59 -16.47 -11.76 0.54
C ASP A 59 -17.77 -12.28 1.19
N PRO A 60 -18.94 -12.16 0.55
CA PRO A 60 -20.19 -12.66 1.10
C PRO A 60 -20.30 -14.19 1.11
N PHE A 61 -19.51 -14.90 0.30
CA PHE A 61 -19.55 -16.36 0.20
C PHE A 61 -18.62 -17.05 1.20
N HIS A 62 -17.60 -16.35 1.68
CA HIS A 62 -16.62 -16.87 2.64
C HIS A 62 -16.64 -16.09 3.95
N ALA A 63 -17.75 -16.15 4.69
CA ALA A 63 -17.91 -15.44 5.97
C ALA A 63 -16.87 -15.84 7.04
N GLN A 64 -16.20 -16.99 6.87
CA GLN A 64 -15.18 -17.55 7.77
C GLN A 64 -13.74 -17.15 7.35
N ARG A 65 -13.58 -16.28 6.36
CA ARG A 65 -12.26 -15.88 5.84
C ARG A 65 -12.26 -14.38 5.54
N TRP A 66 -11.33 -13.64 6.10
CA TRP A 66 -11.13 -12.24 5.78
C TRP A 66 -9.83 -12.01 5.03
N ASP A 67 -9.94 -11.42 3.85
CA ASP A 67 -8.82 -11.12 2.98
C ASP A 67 -8.43 -9.64 3.07
N TYR A 68 -7.22 -9.38 3.56
CA TYR A 68 -6.59 -8.08 3.63
C TYR A 68 -5.59 -7.97 2.47
N THR A 69 -6.11 -7.72 1.26
CA THR A 69 -5.30 -7.50 0.06
C THR A 69 -4.78 -6.08 0.02
N SER A 70 -3.46 -5.93 -0.13
CA SER A 70 -2.78 -4.64 -0.27
C SER A 70 -1.91 -4.62 -1.51
N THR A 71 -1.88 -3.48 -2.19
CA THR A 71 -1.13 -3.33 -3.44
C THR A 71 -0.34 -2.03 -3.46
N GLU A 72 0.87 -2.09 -4.00
CA GLU A 72 1.73 -0.93 -4.23
C GLU A 72 2.17 -0.87 -5.69
N ARG A 73 1.96 0.27 -6.32
CA ARG A 73 2.41 0.55 -7.68
C ARG A 73 3.24 1.81 -7.69
N LEU A 74 4.54 1.63 -7.46
CA LEU A 74 5.51 2.72 -7.27
C LEU A 74 6.27 3.08 -8.56
N ASP A 75 6.52 2.10 -9.42
CA ASP A 75 7.38 2.25 -10.59
C ASP A 75 6.65 2.91 -11.77
N ARG A 76 7.40 3.67 -12.57
CA ARG A 76 6.97 4.27 -13.85
C ARG A 76 6.61 3.20 -14.87
N LEU A 77 7.18 2.00 -14.78
CA LEU A 77 6.76 0.86 -15.60
C LEU A 77 5.35 0.35 -15.20
N GLY A 78 4.86 0.74 -14.02
CA GLY A 78 3.52 0.36 -13.54
C GLY A 78 3.44 -1.07 -12.99
N ARG A 79 4.57 -1.62 -12.55
CA ARG A 79 4.60 -2.91 -11.84
C ARG A 79 3.88 -2.75 -10.50
N THR A 80 2.95 -3.66 -10.25
CA THR A 80 2.17 -3.69 -9.00
C THR A 80 2.68 -4.85 -8.15
N GLU A 81 3.12 -4.54 -6.95
CA GLU A 81 3.36 -5.54 -5.91
C GLU A 81 2.06 -5.78 -5.16
N ILE A 82 1.71 -7.05 -4.95
CA ILE A 82 0.46 -7.46 -4.30
C ILE A 82 0.84 -8.32 -3.11
N LYS A 83 0.27 -8.00 -1.95
CA LYS A 83 0.43 -8.77 -0.72
C LYS A 83 -0.93 -9.07 -0.13
N ASN A 84 -1.15 -10.35 0.14
CA ASN A 84 -2.40 -10.86 0.65
C ASN A 84 -2.17 -11.40 2.05
N PHE A 85 -2.81 -10.78 3.02
CA PHE A 85 -2.85 -11.29 4.39
C PHE A 85 -4.26 -11.82 4.66
N VAL A 86 -4.35 -13.07 5.10
CA VAL A 86 -5.63 -13.77 5.25
C VAL A 86 -5.80 -14.21 6.69
N VAL A 87 -6.96 -13.90 7.27
CA VAL A 87 -7.36 -14.38 8.60
C VAL A 87 -8.50 -15.36 8.46
N TYR A 88 -8.34 -16.54 9.06
CA TYR A 88 -9.33 -17.61 9.07
C TYR A 88 -10.05 -17.63 10.41
N PHE A 89 -11.36 -17.89 10.31
CA PHE A 89 -12.25 -17.97 11.44
C PHE A 89 -12.93 -19.35 11.48
N ASP A 90 -13.22 -19.81 12.69
CA ASP A 90 -14.17 -20.88 12.96
C ASP A 90 -15.05 -20.47 14.14
N ASN A 91 -16.37 -20.66 14.01
CA ASN A 91 -17.36 -20.22 14.99
C ASN A 91 -17.14 -18.76 15.47
N ASP A 92 -16.85 -17.86 14.52
CA ASP A 92 -16.56 -16.43 14.75
C ASP A 92 -15.28 -16.10 15.55
N THR A 93 -14.41 -17.09 15.75
CA THR A 93 -13.12 -16.94 16.42
C THR A 93 -11.94 -17.23 15.49
N VAL A 94 -10.82 -16.54 15.67
CA VAL A 94 -9.61 -16.73 14.86
C VAL A 94 -9.05 -18.11 15.08
N THR A 95 -8.77 -18.83 14.00
CA THR A 95 -8.09 -20.13 14.04
C THR A 95 -6.64 -20.03 13.60
N ARG A 96 -6.38 -19.28 12.52
CA ARG A 96 -5.06 -19.09 11.94
C ARG A 96 -5.05 -17.85 11.04
N TRP A 97 -3.87 -17.40 10.68
CA TRP A 97 -3.66 -16.38 9.65
C TRP A 97 -2.42 -16.72 8.84
N GLU A 98 -2.37 -16.26 7.59
CA GLU A 98 -1.25 -16.52 6.69
C GLU A 98 -1.08 -15.41 5.66
N GLY A 99 0.02 -15.51 4.91
CA GLY A 99 0.33 -14.59 3.82
C GLY A 99 1.17 -13.39 4.26
N ASP A 100 1.36 -12.49 3.32
CA ASP A 100 2.31 -11.40 3.41
C ASP A 100 1.60 -10.05 3.52
N TYR A 101 2.31 -9.08 4.09
CA TYR A 101 1.88 -7.69 4.17
C TYR A 101 3.08 -6.75 4.04
N PHE A 102 2.82 -5.45 3.96
CA PHE A 102 3.88 -4.42 3.92
C PHE A 102 4.14 -3.92 5.36
N PRO A 103 5.13 -4.48 6.09
CA PRO A 103 5.45 -4.00 7.43
C PRO A 103 5.95 -2.55 7.37
N GLU A 104 5.68 -1.78 8.43
CA GLU A 104 6.19 -0.41 8.64
C GLU A 104 5.77 0.67 7.62
N ASN A 105 4.92 0.32 6.65
CA ASN A 105 4.53 1.19 5.54
C ASN A 105 3.94 2.54 5.99
N ASP A 106 3.17 2.59 7.09
CA ASP A 106 2.56 3.82 7.60
C ASP A 106 3.58 4.95 7.84
N SER A 107 4.73 4.61 8.43
CA SER A 107 5.78 5.59 8.74
C SER A 107 6.53 6.05 7.49
N GLU A 108 6.75 5.14 6.54
CA GLU A 108 7.43 5.42 5.28
C GLU A 108 6.54 6.22 4.33
N LEU A 109 5.27 5.83 4.18
CA LEU A 109 4.24 6.59 3.48
C LEU A 109 4.15 8.01 4.02
N ALA A 110 4.11 8.19 5.34
CA ALA A 110 4.04 9.52 5.94
C ALA A 110 5.25 10.39 5.53
N LYS A 111 6.47 9.83 5.57
CA LYS A 111 7.71 10.53 5.18
C LYS A 111 7.76 10.82 3.67
N ASN A 112 7.34 9.86 2.84
CA ASN A 112 7.48 9.91 1.39
C ASN A 112 6.33 10.65 0.70
N SER A 113 5.16 10.76 1.34
CA SER A 113 3.96 11.38 0.79
C SER A 113 4.19 12.80 0.29
N VAL A 114 4.90 13.63 1.04
CA VAL A 114 5.19 15.03 0.66
C VAL A 114 6.08 15.11 -0.57
N ARG A 115 7.01 14.17 -0.74
CA ARG A 115 7.88 14.09 -1.91
C ARG A 115 7.15 13.56 -3.14
N GLN A 116 6.26 12.57 -2.95
CA GLN A 116 5.56 11.87 -4.03
C GLN A 116 4.33 12.62 -4.54
N PHE A 117 3.54 13.24 -3.65
CA PHE A 117 2.28 13.90 -3.99
C PHE A 117 2.34 15.44 -3.90
N GLY A 118 3.48 15.99 -3.44
CA GLY A 118 3.69 17.43 -3.29
C GLY A 118 3.07 18.02 -2.01
N ARG A 119 3.20 19.34 -1.86
CA ARG A 119 2.74 20.10 -0.67
C ARG A 119 1.21 20.28 -0.57
N ASN A 120 0.45 19.79 -1.54
CA ASN A 120 -1.01 19.93 -1.58
C ASN A 120 -1.76 18.87 -0.75
N LEU A 121 -1.04 18.04 0.01
CA LEU A 121 -1.65 17.13 0.98
C LEU A 121 -2.26 17.93 2.14
N ALA A 122 -3.47 17.54 2.56
CA ALA A 122 -4.09 18.09 3.75
C ALA A 122 -3.17 17.90 4.96
N LYS A 123 -2.90 18.97 5.71
CA LYS A 123 -2.09 18.89 6.93
C LYS A 123 -2.77 18.01 7.96
N ASP A 124 -2.00 17.14 8.62
CA ASP A 124 -2.49 16.33 9.72
C ASP A 124 -2.91 17.22 10.91
N LYS A 125 -4.23 17.28 11.14
CA LYS A 125 -4.83 18.07 12.24
C LYS A 125 -4.49 17.52 13.62
N LYS A 126 -4.07 16.25 13.73
CA LYS A 126 -3.77 15.60 15.02
C LYS A 126 -2.44 16.08 15.61
N LYS A 127 -1.48 16.43 14.76
CA LYS A 127 -0.19 17.02 15.16
C LYS A 127 -0.36 18.45 15.71
N GLN A 128 -1.32 19.19 15.17
CA GLN A 128 -1.64 20.58 15.56
C GLN A 128 -2.21 20.67 16.98
N ARG A 129 -3.00 19.67 17.42
CA ARG A 129 -3.59 19.60 18.77
C ARG A 129 -2.63 19.16 19.88
N ARG A 130 -1.45 18.64 19.54
CA ARG A 130 -0.43 18.20 20.53
C ARG A 130 0.61 19.29 20.83
N SER A 131 0.60 20.38 20.06
CA SER A 131 1.51 21.52 20.18
C SER A 131 0.86 22.76 20.83
N GLU A 132 -0.41 22.64 21.22
CA GLU A 132 -1.17 23.57 22.09
C GLU A 132 -1.34 22.91 23.46
#